data_AF-A0A348V260-F1
#
_entry.id   AF-A0A348V260-F1
#
_cell.length_a   1.000
_cell.length_b   1.000
_cell.length_c   1.000
_cell.angle_alpha   90.00
_cell.angle_beta   90.00
_cell.angle_gamma   90.00
#
_symmetry.space_group_name_H-M   'P 1'
#
loop_
_entity.id
_entity.type
_entity.pdbx_description
1 polymer ?
#
loop_
_entity_poly.entity_id
_entity_poly.type
_entity_poly.pdbx_seq_one_letter_code
_entity_poly.pdbx_strand_id
1 'polypeptide(L)'
;GKILERAGQVEKSVVFYEKSLSRTLPEPVSTRVRKNLAQYFKRKKQWERSLQLWRDLLENSEDLECFRELAVYFEHHRKDPEEALKYALDGLALSRGRNLKYEQDFQKRVDRLSQKVNRKKTLKSE
;
A
#
# COMPACT_ATOMS: atom_id res chain seq x y z
N GLY A 1 -8.29 -6.90 26.49
CA GLY A 1 -7.03 -7.65 26.28
C GLY A 1 -6.45 -7.39 24.90
N LYS A 2 -6.84 -8.17 23.88
CA LYS A 2 -6.17 -8.26 22.57
C LYS A 2 -5.98 -6.95 21.78
N ILE A 3 -6.91 -5.99 21.87
CA ILE A 3 -6.81 -4.70 21.15
C ILE A 3 -5.74 -3.79 21.77
N LEU A 4 -5.68 -3.73 23.10
CA LEU A 4 -4.67 -2.94 23.84
C LEU A 4 -3.28 -3.55 23.70
N GLU A 5 -3.17 -4.89 23.72
CA GLU A 5 -1.91 -5.58 23.45
C GLU A 5 -1.38 -5.30 22.04
N ARG A 6 -2.27 -5.32 21.04
CA ARG A 6 -1.88 -5.03 19.66
C ARG A 6 -1.48 -3.57 19.47
N ALA A 7 -2.14 -2.63 20.15
CA ALA A 7 -1.73 -1.22 20.17
C ALA A 7 -0.33 -1.11 20.79
N GLY A 8 -0.13 -1.64 22.01
CA GLY A 8 1.15 -1.57 22.73
C GLY A 8 2.31 -2.23 21.99
N GLN A 9 2.06 -3.31 21.25
CA GLN A 9 3.06 -3.93 20.36
C GLN A 9 3.41 -3.05 19.17
N VAL A 10 2.43 -2.34 18.60
CA VAL A 10 2.63 -1.42 17.48
C VAL A 10 3.37 -0.16 17.94
N GLU A 11 3.04 0.43 19.08
CA GLU A 11 3.78 1.59 19.63
C GLU A 11 5.24 1.22 19.96
N LYS A 12 5.46 0.05 20.57
CA LYS A 12 6.83 -0.48 20.75
C LYS A 12 7.54 -0.71 19.42
N SER A 13 6.82 -1.17 18.41
CA SER A 13 7.35 -1.36 17.05
C SER A 13 7.71 -0.04 16.37
N VAL A 14 6.98 1.06 16.63
CA VAL A 14 7.32 2.41 16.14
C VAL A 14 8.63 2.87 16.76
N VAL A 15 8.73 2.84 18.09
CA VAL A 15 9.93 3.24 18.82
C VAL A 15 11.14 2.38 18.44
N PHE A 16 10.94 1.07 18.27
CA PHE A 16 12.00 0.16 17.85
C PHE A 16 12.43 0.45 16.41
N TYR A 17 11.49 0.68 15.50
CA TYR A 17 11.80 0.97 14.11
C TYR A 17 12.53 2.30 13.92
N GLU A 18 12.05 3.36 14.56
CA GLU A 18 12.70 4.67 14.57
C GLU A 18 14.13 4.59 15.11
N LYS A 19 14.35 3.77 16.16
CA LYS A 19 15.70 3.48 16.66
C LYS A 19 16.51 2.62 15.71
N SER A 20 15.91 1.65 15.02
CA SER A 20 16.61 0.75 14.10
C SER A 20 16.85 1.33 12.71
N LEU A 21 16.22 2.45 12.33
CA LEU A 21 16.67 3.21 11.15
C LEU A 21 18.16 3.61 11.27
N SER A 22 18.70 3.64 12.49
CA SER A 22 20.14 3.84 12.75
C SER A 22 21.00 2.57 12.70
N ARG A 23 20.41 1.36 12.60
CA ARG A 23 21.09 0.06 12.65
C ARG A 23 20.40 -0.97 11.74
N THR A 24 21.08 -1.40 10.68
CA THR A 24 20.58 -2.36 9.68
C THR A 24 19.96 -3.61 10.32
N LEU A 25 18.66 -3.85 10.09
CA LEU A 25 17.93 -5.04 10.55
C LEU A 25 17.99 -6.15 9.49
N PRO A 26 17.84 -7.44 9.89
CA PRO A 26 17.63 -8.53 8.93
C PRO A 26 16.36 -8.32 8.10
N GLU A 27 16.47 -8.51 6.78
CA GLU A 27 15.45 -8.14 5.79
C GLU A 27 14.03 -8.69 6.07
N PRO A 28 13.83 -9.99 6.41
CA PRO A 28 12.49 -10.52 6.65
C PRO A 28 11.80 -9.93 7.89
N VAL A 29 12.59 -9.59 8.92
CA VAL A 29 12.09 -8.97 10.15
C VAL A 29 11.74 -7.50 9.89
N SER A 30 12.56 -6.82 9.09
CA SER A 30 12.33 -5.45 8.61
C SER A 30 10.99 -5.34 7.86
N THR A 31 10.67 -6.26 6.94
CA THR A 31 9.44 -6.24 6.13
C THR A 31 8.17 -6.25 6.99
N ARG A 32 8.04 -7.21 7.92
CA ARG A 32 6.84 -7.32 8.78
C ARG A 32 6.66 -6.09 9.66
N VAL A 33 7.76 -5.56 10.21
CA VAL A 33 7.75 -4.35 11.03
C VAL A 33 7.30 -3.15 10.20
N ARG A 34 7.87 -2.95 9.01
CA ARG A 34 7.48 -1.86 8.09
C ARG A 34 5.99 -1.92 7.71
N LYS A 35 5.46 -3.11 7.42
CA LYS A 35 4.02 -3.28 7.12
C LYS A 35 3.12 -2.89 8.29
N ASN A 36 3.45 -3.34 9.49
CA ASN A 36 2.71 -2.97 10.70
C ASN A 36 2.73 -1.45 10.93
N LEU A 37 3.87 -0.80 10.66
CA LEU A 37 4.03 0.64 10.78
C LEU A 37 3.27 1.42 9.72
N ALA A 38 3.29 0.95 8.48
CA ALA A 38 2.52 1.54 7.41
C ALA A 38 1.01 1.49 7.76
N GLN A 39 0.52 0.33 8.22
CA GLN A 39 -0.84 0.20 8.71
C GLN A 39 -1.14 1.09 9.93
N TYR A 40 -0.19 1.25 10.85
CA TYR A 40 -0.34 2.16 12.00
C TYR A 40 -0.49 3.62 11.56
N PHE A 41 0.42 4.11 10.72
CA PHE A 41 0.36 5.47 10.20
C PHE A 41 -0.91 5.71 9.39
N LYS A 42 -1.35 4.72 8.61
CA LYS A 42 -2.65 4.75 7.93
C LYS A 42 -3.81 4.95 8.89
N ARG A 43 -3.88 4.18 10.00
CA ARG A 43 -4.93 4.32 11.03
C ARG A 43 -4.89 5.66 11.74
N LYS A 44 -3.70 6.25 11.91
CA LYS A 44 -3.49 7.59 12.48
C LYS A 44 -3.67 8.72 11.47
N LYS A 45 -4.14 8.42 10.24
CA LYS A 45 -4.31 9.38 9.13
C LYS A 45 -3.00 10.10 8.73
N GLN A 46 -1.85 9.51 9.06
CA GLN A 46 -0.54 9.97 8.64
C GLN A 46 -0.18 9.34 7.29
N TRP A 47 -0.93 9.73 6.26
CA TRP A 47 -0.94 9.04 4.98
C TRP A 47 0.41 9.08 4.25
N GLU A 48 1.13 10.21 4.29
CA GLU A 48 2.46 10.33 3.66
C GLU A 48 3.49 9.39 4.28
N ARG A 49 3.50 9.26 5.62
CA ARG A 49 4.40 8.33 6.31
C ARG A 49 4.06 6.87 5.99
N SER A 50 2.77 6.55 5.89
CA SER A 50 2.34 5.23 5.41
C SER A 50 2.77 4.99 3.97
N LEU A 51 2.64 5.99 3.10
CA LEU A 51 3.00 5.89 1.69
C LEU A 51 4.49 5.57 1.51
N GLN A 52 5.35 6.29 2.23
CA GLN A 52 6.80 6.09 2.17
C GLN A 52 7.15 4.64 2.49
N LEU A 53 6.61 4.10 3.60
CA LEU A 53 6.88 2.72 3.99
C LEU A 53 6.40 1.69 2.96
N TRP A 54 5.24 1.91 2.32
CA TRP A 54 4.75 1.01 1.26
C TRP A 54 5.63 1.07 0.01
N ARG A 55 6.19 2.24 -0.33
CA ARG A 55 7.14 2.39 -1.45
C ARG A 55 8.47 1.72 -1.15
N ASP A 56 9.06 1.97 0.02
CA ASP A 56 10.32 1.37 0.45
C ASP A 56 10.24 -0.16 0.47
N LEU A 57 9.07 -0.69 0.87
CA LEU A 57 8.79 -2.13 0.82
C LEU A 57 8.76 -2.66 -0.61
N LEU A 58 8.20 -1.90 -1.55
CA LEU A 58 8.06 -2.31 -2.94
C LEU A 58 9.40 -2.28 -3.70
N GLU A 59 10.32 -1.39 -3.34
CA GLU A 59 11.68 -1.37 -3.92
C GLU A 59 12.41 -2.70 -3.72
N ASN A 60 12.10 -3.43 -2.66
CA ASN A 60 12.79 -4.66 -2.26
C ASN A 60 11.89 -5.89 -2.33
N SER A 61 10.63 -5.75 -2.77
CA SER A 61 9.70 -6.89 -2.82
C SER A 61 8.55 -6.73 -3.82
N GLU A 62 8.17 -7.84 -4.44
CA GLU A 62 6.94 -7.98 -5.23
C GLU A 62 5.74 -8.30 -4.31
N ASP A 63 5.46 -7.44 -3.35
CA ASP A 63 4.42 -7.70 -2.36
C ASP A 63 3.05 -7.15 -2.79
N LEU A 64 2.10 -8.07 -3.02
CA LEU A 64 0.73 -7.76 -3.46
C LEU A 64 -0.03 -6.81 -2.51
N GLU A 65 0.25 -6.86 -1.20
CA GLU A 65 -0.36 -5.94 -0.24
C GLU A 65 0.11 -4.50 -0.48
N CYS A 66 1.39 -4.32 -0.83
CA CYS A 66 1.97 -3.00 -1.09
C CYS A 66 1.32 -2.38 -2.34
N PHE A 67 1.23 -3.12 -3.45
CA PHE A 67 0.53 -2.67 -4.66
C PHE A 67 -0.91 -2.25 -4.36
N ARG A 68 -1.64 -3.04 -3.57
CA ARG A 68 -3.03 -2.76 -3.21
C ARG A 68 -3.15 -1.47 -2.38
N GLU A 69 -2.30 -1.30 -1.36
CA GLU A 69 -2.34 -0.14 -0.48
C GLU A 69 -1.93 1.14 -1.21
N LEU A 70 -0.96 1.07 -2.14
CA LEU A 70 -0.59 2.18 -3.02
C LEU A 70 -1.74 2.59 -3.94
N ALA A 71 -2.39 1.62 -4.60
CA ALA A 71 -3.56 1.90 -5.44
C ALA A 71 -4.69 2.57 -4.64
N VAL A 72 -4.98 2.08 -3.42
CA VAL A 72 -5.98 2.68 -2.51
C VAL A 72 -5.61 4.11 -2.13
N TYR A 73 -4.34 4.38 -1.81
CA TYR A 73 -3.88 5.70 -1.45
C TYR A 73 -4.05 6.70 -2.60
N PHE A 74 -3.61 6.36 -3.82
CA PHE A 74 -3.74 7.25 -4.97
C PHE A 74 -5.22 7.48 -5.35
N GLU A 75 -6.04 6.43 -5.28
CA GLU A 75 -7.47 6.52 -5.60
C GLU A 75 -8.23 7.44 -4.63
N HIS A 76 -8.01 7.26 -3.33
CA HIS A 76 -8.85 7.89 -2.30
C HIS A 76 -8.23 9.12 -1.65
N HIS A 77 -6.91 9.15 -1.45
CA HIS A 77 -6.23 10.25 -0.76
C HIS A 77 -5.72 11.31 -1.73
N ARG A 78 -4.94 10.92 -2.75
CA ARG A 78 -4.43 11.86 -3.77
C ARG A 78 -5.46 12.23 -4.84
N LYS A 79 -6.54 11.45 -4.96
CA LYS A 79 -7.56 11.59 -6.02
C LYS A 79 -6.96 11.50 -7.42
N ASP A 80 -5.90 10.72 -7.56
CA ASP A 80 -5.18 10.46 -8.79
C ASP A 80 -5.55 9.07 -9.32
N PRO A 81 -6.57 8.95 -10.18
CA PRO A 81 -6.98 7.67 -10.72
C PRO A 81 -5.99 7.10 -11.73
N GLU A 82 -5.11 7.93 -12.32
CA GLU A 82 -4.13 7.45 -13.30
C GLU A 82 -3.01 6.71 -12.58
N GLU A 83 -2.46 7.31 -11.53
CA GLU A 83 -1.44 6.66 -10.72
C GLU A 83 -1.99 5.44 -9.96
N ALA A 84 -3.23 5.53 -9.46
CA ALA A 84 -3.91 4.39 -8.87
C ALA A 84 -4.08 3.22 -9.85
N LEU A 85 -4.35 3.52 -11.13
CA LEU A 85 -4.53 2.51 -12.16
C LEU A 85 -3.23 1.77 -12.45
N LYS A 86 -2.09 2.47 -12.50
CA LYS A 86 -0.76 1.84 -12.69
C LYS A 86 -0.49 0.78 -11.63
N TYR A 87 -0.57 1.15 -10.35
CA TYR A 87 -0.36 0.19 -9.25
C TYR A 87 -1.37 -0.97 -9.25
N ALA A 88 -2.61 -0.72 -9.66
CA ALA A 88 -3.62 -1.77 -9.78
C ALA A 88 -3.34 -2.75 -10.93
N LEU A 89 -2.81 -2.26 -12.06
CA LEU A 89 -2.40 -3.08 -13.20
C LEU A 89 -1.18 -3.93 -12.85
N ASP A 90 -0.16 -3.34 -12.22
CA ASP A 90 1.04 -4.06 -11.79
C ASP A 90 0.68 -5.17 -10.77
N GLY A 91 -0.14 -4.83 -9.78
CA GLY A 91 -0.66 -5.80 -8.81
C GLY A 91 -1.50 -6.91 -9.47
N LEU A 92 -2.33 -6.57 -10.47
CA LEU A 92 -3.09 -7.56 -11.24
C LEU A 92 -2.15 -8.52 -11.97
N ALA A 93 -1.18 -7.99 -12.72
CA ALA A 93 -0.21 -8.79 -13.47
C ALA A 93 0.54 -9.76 -12.55
N LEU A 94 0.96 -9.28 -11.38
CA LEU A 94 1.67 -10.08 -10.40
C LEU A 94 0.80 -11.13 -9.70
N SER A 95 -0.47 -10.82 -9.43
CA SER A 95 -1.38 -11.73 -8.71
C SER A 95 -1.94 -12.87 -9.57
N ARG A 96 -1.96 -12.70 -10.91
CA ARG A 96 -2.52 -13.66 -11.86
C ARG A 96 -1.94 -15.06 -11.66
N GLY A 97 -2.81 -16.02 -11.38
CA GLY A 97 -2.42 -17.42 -11.17
C GLY A 97 -1.61 -17.69 -9.90
N ARG A 98 -1.26 -16.65 -9.11
CA ARG A 98 -0.55 -16.77 -7.83
C ARG A 98 -1.47 -16.60 -6.64
N ASN A 99 -2.44 -15.68 -6.73
CA ASN A 99 -3.35 -15.39 -5.63
C ASN A 99 -4.70 -14.86 -6.14
N LEU A 100 -5.69 -15.77 -6.22
CA LEU A 100 -7.03 -15.49 -6.75
C LEU A 100 -7.73 -14.33 -6.03
N LYS A 101 -7.52 -14.17 -4.72
CA LYS A 101 -8.15 -13.10 -3.93
C LYS A 101 -7.62 -11.73 -4.35
N TYR A 102 -6.30 -11.59 -4.49
CA TYR A 102 -5.70 -10.33 -4.95
C TYR A 102 -6.02 -10.08 -6.42
N GLU A 103 -6.01 -11.12 -7.25
CA GLU A 103 -6.38 -11.01 -8.67
C GLU A 103 -7.79 -10.43 -8.83
N GLN A 104 -8.78 -10.94 -8.10
CA GLN A 104 -10.14 -10.41 -8.12
C GLN A 104 -10.25 -8.98 -7.55
N ASP A 105 -9.49 -8.64 -6.50
CA ASP A 105 -9.46 -7.28 -5.94
C ASP A 105 -8.89 -6.28 -6.95
N PHE A 106 -7.76 -6.62 -7.56
CA PHE A 106 -7.11 -5.78 -8.56
C PHE A 106 -7.95 -5.65 -9.83
N GLN A 107 -8.54 -6.74 -10.34
CA GLN A 107 -9.39 -6.69 -11.53
C GLN A 107 -10.55 -5.70 -11.36
N LYS A 108 -11.32 -5.81 -10.26
CA LYS A 108 -12.43 -4.89 -9.95
C LYS A 108 -11.98 -3.43 -9.83
N ARG A 109 -10.76 -3.21 -9.33
CA ARG A 109 -10.18 -1.87 -9.19
C ARG A 109 -9.74 -1.31 -10.54
N VAL A 110 -9.08 -2.11 -11.37
CA VAL A 110 -8.69 -1.77 -12.74
C VAL A 110 -9.91 -1.39 -13.57
N ASP A 111 -10.98 -2.18 -13.52
CA ASP A 111 -12.21 -1.91 -14.28
C ASP A 111 -12.78 -0.53 -13.94
N ARG A 112 -12.97 -0.25 -12.64
CA ARG A 112 -13.50 1.03 -12.15
C ARG A 112 -12.57 2.22 -12.47
N LEU A 113 -11.26 2.05 -12.26
CA LEU A 113 -10.30 3.13 -12.49
C LEU A 113 -10.14 3.44 -13.97
N SER A 114 -10.15 2.42 -14.84
CA SER A 114 -10.06 2.62 -16.30
C SER A 114 -11.23 3.43 -16.83
N GLN A 115 -12.46 3.12 -16.38
CA GLN A 115 -13.64 3.92 -16.71
C GLN A 115 -13.51 5.38 -16.25
N LYS A 116 -13.01 5.58 -15.03
CA LYS A 116 -12.82 6.93 -14.45
C LYS A 116 -11.74 7.73 -15.19
N VAL A 117 -10.63 7.11 -15.58
CA VAL A 117 -9.56 7.75 -16.35
C VAL A 117 -10.06 8.12 -17.75
N ASN A 118 -10.76 7.20 -18.44
CA ASN A 118 -11.29 7.44 -19.77
C ASN A 118 -12.28 8.60 -19.77
N ARG A 119 -13.23 8.64 -18.81
CA ARG A 119 -14.16 9.76 -18.67
C ARG A 119 -13.45 11.10 -18.46
N LYS A 120 -12.39 11.14 -17.65
CA LYS A 120 -11.58 12.35 -17.44
C LYS A 120 -10.84 12.79 -18.70
N LYS A 121 -10.39 11.85 -19.54
CA LYS A 121 -9.74 12.17 -20.82
C LYS A 121 -10.73 12.82 -21.78
N THR A 122 -11.92 12.22 -21.95
CA THR A 122 -12.98 12.77 -22.82
C THR A 122 -13.32 14.22 -22.44
N LEU A 123 -13.50 14.50 -21.14
CA LEU A 123 -13.81 15.84 -20.62
C LEU A 123 -12.69 16.88 -20.79
N LYS A 124 -11.45 16.45 -21.04
CA LYS A 124 -10.30 17.36 -21.30
C LYS A 124 -10.10 17.64 -22.78
N SER A 125 -10.78 16.89 -23.65
CA SER A 125 -10.67 16.97 -25.11
C SER A 125 -11.78 17.81 -25.75
N GLU A 126 -12.73 18.27 -24.93
CA GLU A 126 -13.81 19.22 -25.26
C GLU A 126 -13.46 20.61 -24.76
#